data_AF-A0A1W1WQU6-F1
#
_entry.id   AF-A0A1W1WQU6-F1
#
_cell.length_a   1.000
_cell.length_b   1.000
_cell.length_c   1.000
_cell.angle_alpha   90.00
_cell.angle_beta   90.00
_cell.angle_gamma   90.00
#
_symmetry.space_group_name_H-M   'P 1'
#
loop_
_entity.id
_entity.type
_entity.pdbx_description
1 polymer ?
#
loop_
_entity_poly.entity_id
_entity_poly.type
_entity_poly.pdbx_seq_one_letter_code
_entity_poly.pdbx_strand_id
1 'polypeptide(L)'
;MKKLLLSCVAAGLLVTGAFASTATKAESNKAVSQAKAKIVKEQKEVKIVNEAVEAVALTNKVLVELDKGQKDEAIKDLEKAIGKLEVVLSAPHAPALIPIDSAIEVVDFPGSVQDIKTALISAKALLAENKVQEARAILDTLRSEIVLKVINLPLASYPAALKLAAKFLHENRVDEAKNVLNQALATFVEVDVVTPIPLLQAIHLVEVAKDAAKKDRKKALDMLKSAKNALKKAEALGYTSDSDTTYKMLEEEIEKIEKEVKGKNSAEKLFEDLIAKLKEFKEKAVKTINK
;
A
#
# COMPACT_ATOMS: atom_id res chain seq x y z
N MET A 1 -21.44 -5.17 -25.33
CA MET A 1 -20.56 -4.20 -26.02
C MET A 1 -20.56 -2.88 -25.27
N LYS A 2 -19.47 -2.55 -24.57
CA LYS A 2 -18.95 -1.18 -24.40
C LYS A 2 -17.61 -1.30 -23.67
N LYS A 3 -16.54 -1.03 -24.43
CA LYS A 3 -15.15 -0.98 -23.99
C LYS A 3 -15.00 0.22 -23.05
N LEU A 4 -14.53 0.00 -21.82
CA LEU A 4 -14.03 1.08 -20.98
C LEU A 4 -12.54 1.24 -21.28
N LEU A 5 -12.24 2.38 -21.87
CA LEU A 5 -10.94 2.81 -22.34
C LEU A 5 -10.01 3.08 -21.16
N LEU A 6 -8.77 2.60 -21.30
CA LEU A 6 -7.61 3.04 -20.53
C LEU A 6 -7.49 4.57 -20.60
N SER A 7 -7.46 5.24 -19.45
CA SER A 7 -6.98 6.62 -19.35
C SER A 7 -5.55 6.62 -18.80
N CYS A 8 -4.57 6.57 -19.69
CA CYS A 8 -3.20 6.99 -19.40
C CYS A 8 -3.18 8.52 -19.37
N VAL A 9 -3.12 9.13 -18.19
CA VAL A 9 -2.80 10.56 -18.08
C VAL A 9 -1.28 10.69 -18.11
N ALA A 10 -0.76 11.10 -19.26
CA ALA A 10 0.59 11.60 -19.42
C ALA A 10 0.64 13.04 -18.87
N ALA A 11 1.34 13.26 -17.76
CA ALA A 11 1.63 14.60 -17.26
C ALA A 11 3.00 15.06 -17.80
N GLY A 12 2.98 16.18 -18.54
CA GLY A 12 4.10 16.71 -19.29
C GLY A 12 5.25 17.24 -18.45
N LEU A 13 6.47 17.03 -18.97
CA LEU A 13 7.70 17.66 -18.53
C LEU A 13 7.78 19.10 -19.09
N LEU A 14 7.85 20.10 -18.21
CA LEU A 14 8.42 21.40 -18.54
C LEU A 14 9.81 21.50 -17.93
N VAL A 15 10.80 21.69 -18.81
CA VAL A 15 12.23 21.76 -18.51
C VAL A 15 12.65 23.22 -18.50
N THR A 16 13.27 23.69 -17.41
CA THR A 16 14.39 24.63 -17.46
C THR A 16 15.27 24.46 -16.22
N GLY A 17 16.56 24.15 -16.46
CA GLY A 17 17.68 24.36 -15.53
C GLY A 17 17.89 23.34 -14.41
N ALA A 18 18.57 22.21 -14.69
CA ALA A 18 19.47 21.47 -13.77
C ALA A 18 19.72 20.02 -14.24
N PHE A 19 20.64 19.82 -15.19
CA PHE A 19 20.95 18.49 -15.74
C PHE A 19 21.46 17.47 -14.70
N ALA A 20 21.99 17.91 -13.56
CA ALA A 20 22.36 17.02 -12.45
C ALA A 20 21.18 16.64 -11.54
N SER A 21 20.19 17.52 -11.36
CA SER A 21 19.00 17.22 -10.54
C SER A 21 17.97 16.37 -11.28
N THR A 22 17.93 16.48 -12.62
CA THR A 22 17.00 15.73 -13.47
C THR A 22 17.36 14.25 -13.53
N ALA A 23 18.67 13.92 -13.56
CA ALA A 23 19.13 12.54 -13.55
C ALA A 23 18.77 11.81 -12.24
N THR A 24 19.04 12.44 -11.09
CA THR A 24 18.67 11.89 -9.78
C THR A 24 17.16 11.72 -9.63
N LYS A 25 16.36 12.70 -10.10
CA LYS A 25 14.90 12.58 -10.11
C LYS A 25 14.42 11.45 -11.02
N ALA A 26 15.02 11.27 -12.20
CA ALA A 26 14.68 10.18 -13.10
C ALA A 26 14.97 8.81 -12.49
N GLU A 27 16.12 8.62 -11.84
CA GLU A 27 16.45 7.38 -11.13
C GLU A 27 15.49 7.13 -9.96
N SER A 28 15.16 8.18 -9.20
CA SER A 28 14.17 8.09 -8.12
C SER A 28 12.78 7.65 -8.64
N ASN A 29 12.31 8.23 -9.75
CA ASN A 29 11.03 7.87 -10.36
C ASN A 29 11.03 6.43 -10.92
N LYS A 30 12.18 5.95 -11.39
CA LYS A 30 12.36 4.58 -11.86
C LYS A 30 12.18 3.58 -10.73
N ALA A 31 12.73 3.86 -9.54
CA ALA A 31 12.56 3.04 -8.35
C ALA A 31 11.07 2.87 -7.99
N VAL A 32 10.31 3.98 -7.97
CA VAL A 32 8.88 3.97 -7.70
C VAL A 32 8.11 3.17 -8.76
N SER A 33 8.45 3.35 -10.04
CA SER A 33 7.79 2.65 -11.14
C SER A 33 8.03 1.14 -11.10
N GLN A 34 9.25 0.70 -10.80
CA GLN A 34 9.61 -0.71 -10.64
C GLN A 34 8.92 -1.33 -9.42
N ALA A 35 8.91 -0.63 -8.29
CA ALA A 35 8.21 -1.08 -7.09
C ALA A 35 6.70 -1.20 -7.33
N LYS A 36 6.10 -0.20 -7.99
CA LYS A 36 4.69 -0.26 -8.39
C LYS A 36 4.42 -1.46 -9.29
N ALA A 37 5.26 -1.75 -10.27
CA ALA A 37 5.12 -2.91 -11.13
C ALA A 37 5.23 -4.24 -10.34
N LYS A 38 6.13 -4.31 -9.35
CA LYS A 38 6.25 -5.47 -8.44
C LYS A 38 4.98 -5.65 -7.60
N ILE A 39 4.47 -4.59 -7.00
CA ILE A 39 3.24 -4.62 -6.18
C ILE A 39 2.02 -4.96 -7.05
N VAL A 40 1.94 -4.47 -8.29
CA VAL A 40 0.90 -4.90 -9.25
C VAL A 40 0.99 -6.39 -9.53
N LYS A 41 2.20 -6.97 -9.58
CA LYS A 41 2.36 -8.42 -9.71
C LYS A 41 1.92 -9.14 -8.43
N GLU A 42 2.32 -8.66 -7.26
CA GLU A 42 1.90 -9.19 -5.95
C GLU A 42 0.37 -9.07 -5.74
N GLN A 43 -0.26 -8.01 -6.23
CA GLN A 43 -1.72 -7.84 -6.23
C GLN A 43 -2.41 -8.91 -7.08
N LYS A 44 -1.81 -9.35 -8.19
CA LYS A 44 -2.32 -10.52 -8.94
C LYS A 44 -2.13 -11.83 -8.17
N GLU A 45 -1.13 -11.89 -7.29
CA GLU A 45 -0.92 -13.02 -6.37
C GLU A 45 -1.86 -12.98 -5.16
N VAL A 46 -2.40 -11.79 -4.79
CA VAL A 46 -3.63 -11.67 -3.98
C VAL A 46 -4.76 -12.25 -4.82
N LYS A 47 -4.94 -13.56 -4.71
CA LYS A 47 -5.98 -14.29 -5.44
C LYS A 47 -7.34 -13.82 -4.94
N ILE A 48 -7.94 -12.90 -5.68
CA ILE A 48 -9.35 -12.55 -5.51
C ILE A 48 -10.15 -13.83 -5.66
N VAL A 49 -10.95 -14.14 -4.64
CA VAL A 49 -11.76 -15.35 -4.61
C VAL A 49 -13.07 -15.04 -5.31
N ASN A 50 -13.16 -15.42 -6.59
CA ASN A 50 -14.31 -15.08 -7.45
C ASN A 50 -15.63 -15.56 -6.87
N GLU A 51 -15.66 -16.73 -6.23
CA GLU A 51 -16.84 -17.27 -5.57
C GLU A 51 -17.35 -16.32 -4.46
N ALA A 52 -16.43 -15.71 -3.70
CA ALA A 52 -16.78 -14.73 -2.68
C ALA A 52 -17.26 -13.41 -3.30
N VAL A 53 -16.61 -12.93 -4.37
CA VAL A 53 -17.06 -11.74 -5.13
C VAL A 53 -18.49 -11.92 -5.65
N GLU A 54 -18.76 -13.07 -6.26
CA GLU A 54 -20.08 -13.41 -6.78
C GLU A 54 -21.11 -13.55 -5.67
N ALA A 55 -20.74 -14.09 -4.50
CA ALA A 55 -21.63 -14.13 -3.34
C ALA A 55 -22.00 -12.72 -2.85
N VAL A 56 -21.05 -11.78 -2.82
CA VAL A 56 -21.32 -10.37 -2.47
C VAL A 56 -22.21 -9.71 -3.51
N ALA A 57 -21.99 -9.96 -4.79
CA ALA A 57 -22.84 -9.44 -5.87
C ALA A 57 -24.28 -9.96 -5.76
N LEU A 58 -24.45 -11.25 -5.46
CA LEU A 58 -25.76 -11.86 -5.21
C LEU A 58 -26.42 -11.27 -3.96
N THR A 59 -25.70 -11.09 -2.85
CA THR A 59 -26.27 -10.44 -1.65
C THR A 59 -26.81 -9.03 -1.94
N ASN A 60 -26.10 -8.23 -2.73
CA ASN A 60 -26.61 -6.91 -3.17
C ASN A 60 -27.85 -7.05 -4.07
N LYS A 61 -27.88 -8.04 -4.97
CA LYS A 61 -29.04 -8.34 -5.81
C LYS A 61 -30.26 -8.74 -4.98
N VAL A 62 -30.07 -9.58 -3.96
CA VAL A 62 -31.12 -10.00 -3.02
C VAL A 62 -31.75 -8.79 -2.34
N LEU A 63 -30.96 -7.82 -1.87
CA LEU A 63 -31.50 -6.59 -1.28
C LEU A 63 -32.40 -5.84 -2.27
N VAL A 64 -31.97 -5.70 -3.53
CA VAL A 64 -32.77 -5.06 -4.59
C VAL A 64 -34.05 -5.83 -4.91
N GLU A 65 -34.03 -7.16 -4.86
CA GLU A 65 -35.20 -8.02 -5.08
C GLU A 65 -36.20 -7.88 -3.93
N LEU A 66 -35.72 -7.87 -2.67
CA LEU A 66 -36.57 -7.64 -1.50
C LEU A 66 -37.23 -6.26 -1.52
N ASP A 67 -36.53 -5.22 -1.98
CA ASP A 67 -37.12 -3.88 -2.17
C ASP A 67 -38.24 -3.86 -3.22
N LYS A 68 -38.21 -4.78 -4.18
CA LYS A 68 -39.23 -4.95 -5.22
C LYS A 68 -40.34 -5.93 -4.83
N GLY A 69 -40.29 -6.51 -3.62
CA GLY A 69 -41.21 -7.55 -3.18
C GLY A 69 -41.00 -8.91 -3.87
N GLN A 70 -39.87 -9.10 -4.56
CA GLN A 70 -39.51 -10.32 -5.31
C GLN A 70 -38.89 -11.36 -4.36
N LYS A 71 -39.69 -11.82 -3.40
CA LYS A 71 -39.21 -12.65 -2.29
C LYS A 71 -38.67 -14.01 -2.74
N ASP A 72 -39.35 -14.66 -3.67
CA ASP A 72 -38.98 -16.01 -4.13
C ASP A 72 -37.66 -15.97 -4.91
N GLU A 73 -37.47 -14.94 -5.74
CA GLU A 73 -36.20 -14.66 -6.42
C GLU A 73 -35.08 -14.37 -5.43
N ALA A 74 -35.36 -13.54 -4.42
CA ALA A 74 -34.42 -13.20 -3.35
C ALA A 74 -33.93 -14.43 -2.57
N ILE A 75 -34.84 -15.36 -2.23
CA ILE A 75 -34.47 -16.62 -1.56
C ILE A 75 -33.53 -17.43 -2.47
N LYS A 76 -33.89 -17.61 -3.75
CA LYS A 76 -33.09 -18.39 -4.70
C LYS A 76 -31.68 -17.83 -4.89
N ASP A 77 -31.54 -16.51 -4.97
CA ASP A 77 -30.23 -15.90 -5.16
C ASP A 77 -29.41 -15.84 -3.87
N LEU A 78 -30.07 -15.74 -2.71
CA LEU A 78 -29.40 -15.86 -1.41
C LEU A 78 -28.86 -17.29 -1.18
N GLU A 79 -29.63 -18.32 -1.54
CA GLU A 79 -29.16 -19.71 -1.50
C GLU A 79 -27.94 -19.94 -2.39
N LYS A 80 -27.92 -19.34 -3.59
CA LYS A 80 -26.73 -19.37 -4.46
C LYS A 80 -25.53 -18.68 -3.82
N ALA A 81 -25.74 -17.53 -3.18
CA ALA A 81 -24.66 -16.80 -2.50
C ALA A 81 -24.06 -17.65 -1.36
N ILE A 82 -24.92 -18.30 -0.56
CA ILE A 82 -24.50 -19.24 0.49
C ILE A 82 -23.72 -20.40 -0.14
N GLY A 83 -24.25 -21.05 -1.18
CA GLY A 83 -23.58 -22.17 -1.84
C GLY A 83 -22.19 -21.83 -2.36
N LYS A 84 -22.00 -20.62 -2.91
CA LYS A 84 -20.66 -20.15 -3.32
C LYS A 84 -19.70 -20.02 -2.15
N LEU A 85 -20.15 -19.51 -1.02
CA LEU A 85 -19.31 -19.38 0.18
C LEU A 85 -19.00 -20.72 0.83
N GLU A 86 -19.88 -21.72 0.73
CA GLU A 86 -19.58 -23.09 1.18
C GLU A 86 -18.43 -23.72 0.39
N VAL A 87 -18.32 -23.43 -0.92
CA VAL A 87 -17.17 -23.85 -1.73
C VAL A 87 -15.88 -23.23 -1.20
N VAL A 88 -15.91 -21.94 -0.86
CA VAL A 88 -14.76 -21.22 -0.28
C VAL A 88 -14.38 -21.78 1.10
N LEU A 89 -15.37 -22.04 1.96
CA LEU A 89 -15.18 -22.63 3.29
C LEU A 89 -14.59 -24.04 3.23
N SER A 90 -14.87 -24.78 2.16
CA SER A 90 -14.38 -26.16 1.97
C SER A 90 -12.92 -26.22 1.51
N ALA A 91 -12.29 -25.08 1.20
CA ALA A 91 -10.90 -25.05 0.79
C ALA A 91 -9.96 -25.44 1.97
N PRO A 92 -8.96 -26.30 1.74
CA PRO A 92 -7.94 -26.58 2.74
C PRO A 92 -7.27 -25.28 3.21
N HIS A 93 -7.25 -25.05 4.53
CA HIS A 93 -6.70 -23.83 5.13
C HIS A 93 -7.34 -22.52 4.62
N ALA A 94 -8.66 -22.50 4.43
CA ALA A 94 -9.39 -21.29 4.07
C ALA A 94 -9.03 -20.13 5.04
N PRO A 95 -8.59 -18.96 4.53
CA PRO A 95 -8.16 -17.86 5.39
C PRO A 95 -9.37 -17.21 6.06
N ALA A 96 -9.16 -16.66 7.26
CA ALA A 96 -10.20 -15.96 8.02
C ALA A 96 -10.77 -14.73 7.28
N LEU A 97 -9.93 -14.09 6.47
CA LEU A 97 -10.25 -12.94 5.63
C LEU A 97 -10.04 -13.34 4.17
N ILE A 98 -11.08 -13.13 3.35
CA ILE A 98 -11.08 -13.48 1.94
C ILE A 98 -10.97 -12.20 1.10
N PRO A 99 -9.90 -12.03 0.31
CA PRO A 99 -9.78 -10.90 -0.60
C PRO A 99 -10.88 -10.92 -1.67
N ILE A 100 -11.67 -9.86 -1.72
CA ILE A 100 -12.74 -9.68 -2.73
C ILE A 100 -12.51 -8.48 -3.65
N ASP A 101 -11.68 -7.53 -3.23
CA ASP A 101 -11.23 -6.43 -4.07
C ASP A 101 -9.84 -5.97 -3.65
N SER A 102 -9.12 -5.32 -4.56
CA SER A 102 -7.86 -4.67 -4.24
C SER A 102 -7.56 -3.48 -5.14
N ALA A 103 -6.88 -2.49 -4.58
CA ALA A 103 -6.46 -1.28 -5.28
C ALA A 103 -5.05 -0.86 -4.87
N ILE A 104 -4.35 -0.18 -5.78
CA ILE A 104 -3.04 0.41 -5.49
C ILE A 104 -3.16 1.92 -5.54
N GLU A 105 -2.78 2.55 -4.43
CA GLU A 105 -2.63 4.00 -4.31
C GLU A 105 -1.14 4.33 -4.21
N VAL A 106 -0.69 5.38 -4.90
CA VAL A 106 0.66 5.89 -4.79
C VAL A 106 0.56 7.35 -4.38
N VAL A 107 1.11 7.67 -3.22
CA VAL A 107 1.16 9.05 -2.71
C VAL A 107 2.61 9.40 -2.45
N ASP A 108 3.08 10.49 -3.05
CA ASP A 108 4.42 10.99 -2.78
C ASP A 108 4.33 12.37 -2.11
N PHE A 109 5.17 12.56 -1.09
CA PHE A 109 5.34 13.86 -0.44
C PHE A 109 6.30 14.71 -1.28
N PRO A 110 5.85 15.83 -1.88
CA PRO A 110 6.71 16.60 -2.79
C PRO A 110 7.78 17.44 -2.07
N GLY A 111 7.62 17.67 -0.75
CA GLY A 111 8.50 18.54 0.02
C GLY A 111 9.80 17.89 0.50
N SER A 112 10.60 18.71 1.18
CA SER A 112 11.87 18.37 1.80
C SER A 112 11.70 17.81 3.22
N VAL A 113 12.80 17.30 3.78
CA VAL A 113 12.88 16.91 5.20
C VAL A 113 12.53 18.07 6.14
N GLN A 114 12.88 19.30 5.76
CA GLN A 114 12.56 20.47 6.56
C GLN A 114 11.06 20.80 6.53
N ASP A 115 10.41 20.61 5.39
CA ASP A 115 8.96 20.81 5.26
C ASP A 115 8.20 19.80 6.12
N ILE A 116 8.64 18.54 6.16
CA ILE A 116 8.08 17.50 7.04
C ILE A 116 8.21 17.92 8.51
N LYS A 117 9.40 18.36 8.93
CA LYS A 117 9.63 18.81 10.31
C LYS A 117 8.73 20.00 10.69
N THR A 118 8.62 20.99 9.80
CA THR A 118 7.76 22.16 10.00
C THR A 118 6.29 21.73 10.15
N ALA A 119 5.80 20.89 9.25
CA ALA A 119 4.43 20.37 9.31
C ALA A 119 4.17 19.57 10.60
N LEU A 120 5.12 18.73 11.04
CA LEU A 120 5.00 18.01 12.31
C LEU A 120 4.96 18.95 13.53
N ILE A 121 5.73 20.04 13.53
CA ILE A 121 5.68 21.05 14.59
C ILE A 121 4.30 21.71 14.62
N SER A 122 3.77 22.10 13.45
CA SER A 122 2.43 22.69 13.33
C SER A 122 1.34 21.73 13.81
N ALA A 123 1.38 20.46 13.38
CA ALA A 123 0.43 19.44 13.82
C ALA A 123 0.48 19.24 15.35
N LYS A 124 1.67 19.19 15.94
CA LYS A 124 1.84 19.07 17.40
C LYS A 124 1.29 20.28 18.15
N ALA A 125 1.52 21.50 17.65
CA ALA A 125 0.97 22.71 18.25
C ALA A 125 -0.57 22.71 18.23
N LEU A 126 -1.17 22.35 17.09
CA LEU A 126 -2.62 22.21 16.96
C LEU A 126 -3.19 21.15 17.91
N LEU A 127 -2.53 20.00 18.04
CA LEU A 127 -2.94 18.96 19.00
C LEU A 127 -2.83 19.43 20.45
N ALA A 128 -1.80 20.20 20.81
CA ALA A 128 -1.66 20.78 22.14
C ALA A 128 -2.82 21.75 22.47
N GLU A 129 -3.41 22.37 21.45
CA GLU A 129 -4.60 23.23 21.55
C GLU A 129 -5.93 22.45 21.38
N ASN A 130 -5.91 21.12 21.30
CA ASN A 130 -7.06 20.25 21.00
C ASN A 130 -7.74 20.52 19.63
N LYS A 131 -7.05 21.16 18.69
CA LYS A 131 -7.53 21.41 17.31
C LYS A 131 -7.33 20.18 16.42
N VAL A 132 -8.04 19.10 16.76
CA VAL A 132 -7.87 17.78 16.14
C VAL A 132 -8.11 17.79 14.63
N GLN A 133 -9.12 18.52 14.14
CA GLN A 133 -9.44 18.51 12.71
C GLN A 133 -8.38 19.23 11.86
N GLU A 134 -7.84 20.33 12.35
CA GLU A 134 -6.75 21.06 11.69
C GLU A 134 -5.45 20.24 11.71
N ALA A 135 -5.13 19.59 12.84
CA ALA A 135 -3.98 18.71 12.93
C ALA A 135 -4.08 17.51 11.97
N ARG A 136 -5.27 16.88 11.89
CA ARG A 136 -5.54 15.78 10.95
C ARG A 136 -5.28 16.21 9.51
N ALA A 137 -5.77 17.37 9.09
CA ALA A 137 -5.56 17.88 7.73
C ALA A 137 -4.06 18.02 7.38
N ILE A 138 -3.21 18.38 8.35
CA ILE A 138 -1.76 18.41 8.13
C ILE A 138 -1.17 16.99 8.07
N LEU A 139 -1.51 16.13 9.04
CA LEU A 139 -0.98 14.78 9.13
C LEU A 139 -1.32 13.92 7.90
N ASP A 140 -2.52 14.09 7.33
CA ASP A 140 -2.96 13.38 6.13
C ASP A 140 -2.06 13.65 4.91
N THR A 141 -1.32 14.77 4.92
CA THR A 141 -0.36 15.11 3.85
C THR A 141 1.02 14.47 4.05
N LEU A 142 1.36 14.03 5.27
CA LEU A 142 2.69 13.56 5.64
C LEU A 142 2.89 12.08 5.30
N ARG A 143 2.79 11.74 4.01
CA ARG A 143 2.96 10.38 3.50
C ARG A 143 3.70 10.35 2.17
N SER A 144 4.60 9.39 2.03
CA SER A 144 5.35 9.08 0.80
C SER A 144 5.47 7.56 0.69
N GLU A 145 4.48 6.93 0.06
CA GLU A 145 4.23 5.50 0.14
C GLU A 145 3.42 4.96 -1.05
N ILE A 146 3.55 3.65 -1.25
CA ILE A 146 2.64 2.86 -2.09
C ILE A 146 1.77 2.05 -1.13
N VAL A 147 0.45 2.15 -1.28
CA VAL A 147 -0.53 1.43 -0.47
C VAL A 147 -1.25 0.42 -1.35
N LEU A 148 -1.13 -0.87 -1.02
CA LEU A 148 -2.01 -1.91 -1.53
C LEU A 148 -3.18 -2.05 -0.57
N LYS A 149 -4.36 -1.60 -1.00
CA LYS A 149 -5.62 -1.76 -0.27
C LYS A 149 -6.24 -3.08 -0.66
N VAL A 150 -6.62 -3.90 0.32
CA VAL A 150 -7.34 -5.15 0.09
C VAL A 150 -8.63 -5.11 0.89
N ILE A 151 -9.77 -5.23 0.20
CA ILE A 151 -11.07 -5.38 0.85
C ILE A 151 -11.30 -6.87 1.09
N ASN A 152 -11.58 -7.21 2.34
CA ASN A 152 -11.69 -8.58 2.78
C ASN A 152 -13.08 -8.88 3.33
N LEU A 153 -13.61 -10.03 2.93
CA LEU A 153 -14.82 -10.61 3.48
C LEU A 153 -14.45 -11.50 4.69
N PRO A 154 -15.05 -11.29 5.87
CA PRO A 154 -14.82 -12.15 7.04
C PRO A 154 -15.52 -13.50 6.88
N LEU A 155 -14.73 -14.55 6.68
CA LEU A 155 -15.24 -15.87 6.29
C LEU A 155 -16.04 -16.58 7.40
N ALA A 156 -15.81 -16.22 8.67
CA ALA A 156 -16.54 -16.79 9.80
C ALA A 156 -17.94 -16.18 9.96
N SER A 157 -18.07 -14.85 9.87
CA SER A 157 -19.32 -14.14 10.19
C SER A 157 -20.23 -13.95 8.99
N TYR A 158 -19.68 -13.70 7.80
CA TYR A 158 -20.48 -13.35 6.63
C TYR A 158 -21.38 -14.52 6.16
N PRO A 159 -20.89 -15.77 5.98
CA PRO A 159 -21.77 -16.88 5.60
C PRO A 159 -22.87 -17.17 6.64
N ALA A 160 -22.57 -16.99 7.93
CA ALA A 160 -23.54 -17.17 9.01
C ALA A 160 -24.67 -16.13 8.94
N ALA A 161 -24.33 -14.87 8.63
CA ALA A 161 -25.32 -13.81 8.45
C ALA A 161 -26.25 -14.08 7.25
N LEU A 162 -25.71 -14.58 6.14
CA LEU A 162 -26.52 -14.96 4.97
C LEU A 162 -27.50 -16.09 5.30
N LYS A 163 -27.06 -17.12 6.05
CA LYS A 163 -27.94 -18.20 6.54
C LYS A 163 -29.04 -17.68 7.48
N LEU A 164 -28.72 -16.72 8.35
CA LEU A 164 -29.71 -16.09 9.23
C LEU A 164 -30.74 -15.28 8.43
N ALA A 165 -30.30 -14.52 7.44
CA ALA A 165 -31.20 -13.79 6.54
C ALA A 165 -32.13 -14.75 5.78
N ALA A 166 -31.60 -15.88 5.29
CA ALA A 166 -32.42 -16.91 4.62
C ALA A 166 -33.51 -17.46 5.55
N LYS A 167 -33.16 -17.75 6.81
CA LYS A 167 -34.14 -18.14 7.83
C LYS A 167 -35.24 -17.09 7.99
N PHE A 168 -34.89 -15.81 8.12
CA PHE A 168 -35.88 -14.73 8.23
C PHE A 168 -36.78 -14.63 6.99
N LEU A 169 -36.24 -14.80 5.78
CA LEU A 169 -37.07 -14.85 4.57
C LEU A 169 -38.06 -16.01 4.61
N HIS A 170 -37.67 -17.22 5.03
CA HIS A 170 -38.62 -18.33 5.18
C HIS A 170 -39.70 -18.05 6.23
N GLU A 171 -39.40 -17.27 7.27
CA GLU A 171 -40.34 -16.82 8.30
C GLU A 171 -41.21 -15.62 7.88
N ASN A 172 -41.13 -15.14 6.63
CA ASN A 172 -41.77 -13.91 6.13
C ASN A 172 -41.30 -12.62 6.82
N ARG A 173 -40.12 -12.62 7.43
CA ARG A 173 -39.52 -11.51 8.16
C ARG A 173 -38.54 -10.73 7.27
N VAL A 174 -39.10 -10.03 6.29
CA VAL A 174 -38.33 -9.40 5.20
C VAL A 174 -37.44 -8.27 5.72
N ASP A 175 -37.94 -7.44 6.64
CA ASP A 175 -37.17 -6.32 7.17
C ASP A 175 -35.97 -6.78 8.00
N GLU A 176 -36.14 -7.83 8.81
CA GLU A 176 -35.01 -8.42 9.55
C GLU A 176 -33.99 -9.06 8.62
N ALA A 177 -34.41 -9.71 7.53
CA ALA A 177 -33.49 -10.24 6.54
C ALA A 177 -32.66 -9.12 5.90
N LYS A 178 -33.31 -8.02 5.46
CA LYS A 178 -32.62 -6.84 4.91
C LYS A 178 -31.64 -6.23 5.91
N ASN A 179 -32.01 -6.13 7.18
CA ASN A 179 -31.13 -5.61 8.22
C ASN A 179 -29.88 -6.47 8.41
N VAL A 180 -30.05 -7.80 8.47
CA VAL A 180 -28.92 -8.74 8.58
C VAL A 180 -27.99 -8.67 7.37
N LEU A 181 -28.54 -8.61 6.16
CA LEU A 181 -27.73 -8.53 4.93
C LEU A 181 -26.95 -7.21 4.85
N ASN A 182 -27.57 -6.08 5.19
CA ASN A 182 -26.88 -4.79 5.25
C ASN A 182 -25.78 -4.77 6.32
N GLN A 183 -26.04 -5.33 7.51
CA GLN A 183 -25.03 -5.49 8.55
C GLN A 183 -23.88 -6.37 8.07
N ALA A 184 -24.16 -7.48 7.38
CA ALA A 184 -23.13 -8.35 6.82
C ALA A 184 -22.23 -7.61 5.82
N LEU A 185 -22.81 -6.82 4.91
CA LEU A 185 -22.03 -6.02 3.94
C LEU A 185 -21.16 -4.95 4.63
N ALA A 186 -21.58 -4.44 5.78
CA ALA A 186 -20.81 -3.47 6.57
C ALA A 186 -19.66 -4.10 7.38
N THR A 187 -19.49 -5.44 7.36
CA THR A 187 -18.41 -6.13 8.10
C THR A 187 -17.13 -6.34 7.30
N PHE A 188 -17.07 -5.87 6.05
CA PHE A 188 -15.84 -5.99 5.26
C PHE A 188 -14.71 -5.19 5.89
N VAL A 189 -13.52 -5.79 5.85
CA VAL A 189 -12.32 -5.24 6.48
C VAL A 189 -11.38 -4.74 5.39
N GLU A 190 -11.00 -3.47 5.47
CA GLU A 190 -9.92 -2.92 4.65
C GLU A 190 -8.58 -3.21 5.33
N VAL A 191 -7.70 -3.89 4.61
CA VAL A 191 -6.32 -4.14 5.02
C VAL A 191 -5.40 -3.41 4.07
N ASP A 192 -4.65 -2.46 4.62
CA ASP A 192 -3.65 -1.68 3.88
C ASP A 192 -2.26 -2.28 4.10
N VAL A 193 -1.56 -2.58 3.02
CA VAL A 193 -0.13 -2.91 3.04
C VAL A 193 0.65 -1.70 2.54
N VAL A 194 1.38 -1.06 3.45
CA VAL A 194 2.08 0.21 3.22
C VAL A 194 3.56 -0.02 2.95
N THR A 195 4.03 0.39 1.77
CA THR A 195 5.44 0.34 1.39
C THR A 195 6.03 1.75 1.29
N PRO A 196 7.02 2.12 2.12
CA PRO A 196 7.61 3.47 2.09
C PRO A 196 8.39 3.75 0.81
N ILE A 197 8.02 4.81 0.07
CA ILE A 197 8.70 5.24 -1.16
C ILE A 197 10.15 5.67 -0.90
N PRO A 198 10.48 6.45 0.15
CA PRO A 198 11.86 6.91 0.34
C PRO A 198 12.85 5.77 0.59
N LEU A 199 12.42 4.64 1.15
CA LEU A 199 13.27 3.45 1.30
C LEU A 199 13.54 2.75 -0.05
N LEU A 200 12.54 2.68 -0.93
CA LEU A 200 12.71 2.19 -2.30
C LEU A 200 13.69 3.06 -3.08
N GLN A 201 13.56 4.38 -2.95
CA GLN A 201 14.47 5.34 -3.56
C GLN A 201 15.90 5.17 -3.05
N ALA A 202 16.09 5.01 -1.74
CA ALA A 202 17.42 4.78 -1.14
C ALA A 202 18.10 3.52 -1.73
N ILE A 203 17.37 2.40 -1.82
CA ILE A 203 17.90 1.15 -2.40
C ILE A 203 18.36 1.38 -3.85
N HIS A 204 17.49 1.93 -4.69
CA HIS A 204 17.79 2.13 -6.11
C HIS A 204 18.94 3.12 -6.32
N LEU A 205 19.00 4.20 -5.54
CA LEU A 205 20.09 5.18 -5.61
C LEU A 205 21.44 4.55 -5.23
N VAL A 206 21.47 3.65 -4.24
CA VAL A 206 22.69 2.91 -3.88
C VAL A 206 23.08 1.90 -4.98
N GLU A 207 22.11 1.24 -5.62
CA GLU A 207 22.37 0.36 -6.77
C GLU A 207 22.98 1.15 -7.96
N VAL A 208 22.42 2.31 -8.30
CA VAL A 208 22.98 3.20 -9.33
C VAL A 208 24.36 3.73 -8.93
N ALA A 209 24.57 4.04 -7.65
CA ALA A 209 25.86 4.48 -7.14
C ALA A 209 26.94 3.39 -7.28
N LYS A 210 26.60 2.13 -6.98
CA LYS A 210 27.47 0.96 -7.15
C LYS A 210 27.96 0.86 -8.60
N ASP A 211 27.03 0.94 -9.55
CA ASP A 211 27.34 0.84 -10.99
C ASP A 211 28.20 2.02 -11.50
N ALA A 212 28.00 3.20 -10.92
CA ALA A 212 28.74 4.40 -11.28
C ALA A 212 30.14 4.47 -10.63
N ALA A 213 30.37 3.85 -9.46
CA ALA A 213 31.55 4.07 -8.62
C ALA A 213 32.91 3.93 -9.35
N LYS A 214 33.03 2.99 -10.29
CA LYS A 214 34.26 2.75 -11.06
C LYS A 214 34.42 3.66 -12.27
N LYS A 215 33.33 4.22 -12.81
CA LYS A 215 33.29 4.94 -14.09
C LYS A 215 33.11 6.45 -13.92
N ASP A 216 32.30 6.84 -12.95
CA ASP A 216 31.94 8.21 -12.65
C ASP A 216 31.75 8.36 -11.13
N ARG A 217 32.87 8.68 -10.46
CA ARG A 217 32.90 8.87 -9.00
C ARG A 217 31.99 10.01 -8.55
N LYS A 218 31.87 11.07 -9.36
CA LYS A 218 31.04 12.22 -9.03
C LYS A 218 29.57 11.80 -9.00
N LYS A 219 29.11 11.11 -10.05
CA LYS A 219 27.76 10.54 -10.08
C LYS A 219 27.50 9.60 -8.91
N ALA A 220 28.45 8.70 -8.59
CA ALA A 220 28.29 7.79 -7.46
C ALA A 220 28.10 8.53 -6.13
N LEU A 221 28.90 9.57 -5.87
CA LEU A 221 28.77 10.40 -4.67
C LEU A 221 27.45 11.19 -4.64
N ASP A 222 27.00 11.73 -5.78
CA ASP A 222 25.72 12.43 -5.87
C ASP A 222 24.53 11.49 -5.59
N MET A 223 24.60 10.24 -6.06
CA MET A 223 23.59 9.21 -5.77
C MET A 223 23.60 8.79 -4.29
N LEU A 224 24.77 8.58 -3.68
CA LEU A 224 24.90 8.26 -2.25
C LEU A 224 24.33 9.37 -1.36
N LYS A 225 24.65 10.63 -1.68
CA LYS A 225 24.06 11.80 -1.00
C LYS A 225 22.54 11.83 -1.12
N SER A 226 22.01 11.45 -2.28
CA SER A 226 20.57 11.41 -2.52
C SER A 226 19.90 10.25 -1.78
N ALA A 227 20.56 9.09 -1.71
CA ALA A 227 20.10 7.94 -0.93
C ALA A 227 20.01 8.30 0.57
N LYS A 228 21.04 8.99 1.09
CA LYS A 228 21.03 9.50 2.46
C LYS A 228 19.88 10.47 2.73
N ASN A 229 19.59 11.37 1.78
CA ASN A 229 18.45 12.27 1.90
C ASN A 229 17.11 11.52 1.87
N ALA A 230 16.99 10.45 1.07
CA ALA A 230 15.81 9.60 1.04
C ALA A 230 15.61 8.86 2.38
N LEU A 231 16.67 8.36 3.01
CA LEU A 231 16.62 7.79 4.37
C LEU A 231 16.13 8.80 5.40
N LYS A 232 16.68 10.03 5.38
CA LYS A 232 16.23 11.11 6.28
C LYS A 232 14.77 11.49 6.06
N LYS A 233 14.30 11.45 4.82
CA LYS A 233 12.88 11.67 4.49
C LYS A 233 12.02 10.54 5.06
N ALA A 234 12.47 9.29 4.94
CA ALA A 234 11.77 8.14 5.52
C ALA A 234 11.63 8.26 7.04
N GLU A 235 12.74 8.57 7.72
CA GLU A 235 12.80 8.74 9.16
C GLU A 235 11.92 9.91 9.63
N ALA A 236 11.99 11.06 8.93
CA ALA A 236 11.20 12.24 9.27
C ALA A 236 9.69 12.03 9.09
N LEU A 237 9.29 11.22 8.09
CA LEU A 237 7.88 10.82 7.90
C LEU A 237 7.42 9.75 8.91
N GLY A 238 8.32 9.27 9.77
CA GLY A 238 7.97 8.32 10.83
C GLY A 238 7.89 6.86 10.38
N TYR A 239 8.43 6.52 9.20
CA TYR A 239 8.49 5.13 8.77
C TYR A 239 9.49 4.35 9.63
N THR A 240 9.00 3.44 10.46
CA THR A 240 9.82 2.59 11.35
C THR A 240 10.00 1.19 10.78
N SER A 241 11.08 0.52 11.18
CA SER A 241 11.40 -0.85 10.80
C SER A 241 11.58 -1.70 12.05
N ASP A 242 11.13 -2.95 12.00
CA ASP A 242 11.35 -3.94 13.06
C ASP A 242 12.71 -4.65 12.89
N SER A 243 13.63 -4.09 12.10
CA SER A 243 15.01 -4.57 11.94
C SER A 243 15.92 -4.11 13.09
N ASP A 244 16.96 -4.88 13.40
CA ASP A 244 18.06 -4.43 14.27
C ASP A 244 18.87 -3.29 13.62
N THR A 245 18.80 -3.17 12.29
CA THR A 245 19.41 -2.07 11.55
C THR A 245 18.64 -0.78 11.82
N THR A 246 19.35 0.31 12.13
CA THR A 246 18.75 1.64 12.34
C THR A 246 19.04 2.57 11.17
N TYR A 247 18.26 3.66 11.03
CA TYR A 247 18.57 4.73 10.06
C TYR A 247 19.99 5.26 10.21
N LYS A 248 20.43 5.49 11.45
CA LYS A 248 21.80 5.93 11.75
C LYS A 248 22.85 4.97 11.20
N MET A 249 22.66 3.65 11.39
CA MET A 249 23.60 2.64 10.87
C MET A 249 23.67 2.66 9.34
N LEU A 250 22.52 2.79 8.67
CA LEU A 250 22.45 2.89 7.21
C LEU A 250 23.15 4.18 6.70
N GLU A 251 22.93 5.30 7.38
CA GLU A 251 23.61 6.57 7.06
C GLU A 251 25.12 6.48 7.24
N GLU A 252 25.60 5.84 8.32
CA GLU A 252 27.03 5.63 8.57
C GLU A 252 27.67 4.72 7.53
N GLU A 253 26.95 3.70 7.04
CA GLU A 253 27.42 2.85 5.95
C GLU A 253 27.54 3.59 4.63
N ILE A 254 26.56 4.45 4.31
CA ILE A 254 26.66 5.37 3.17
C ILE A 254 27.92 6.25 3.30
N GLU A 255 28.17 6.83 4.48
CA GLU A 255 29.37 7.65 4.71
C GLU A 255 30.68 6.86 4.54
N LYS A 256 30.72 5.59 4.98
CA LYS A 256 31.88 4.71 4.76
C LYS A 256 32.12 4.50 3.27
N ILE A 257 31.06 4.18 2.52
CA ILE A 257 31.16 3.98 1.07
C ILE A 257 31.61 5.28 0.38
N GLU A 258 31.07 6.44 0.76
CA GLU A 258 31.49 7.73 0.21
C GLU A 258 33.00 7.98 0.40
N LYS A 259 33.58 7.59 1.54
CA LYS A 259 35.03 7.69 1.80
C LYS A 259 35.82 6.76 0.89
N GLU A 260 35.39 5.51 0.71
CA GLU A 260 36.07 4.55 -0.16
C GLU A 260 36.01 4.97 -1.64
N VAL A 261 34.86 5.48 -2.11
CA VAL A 261 34.70 6.00 -3.48
C VAL A 261 35.61 7.20 -3.76
N LYS A 262 35.85 8.05 -2.76
CA LYS A 262 36.83 9.15 -2.85
C LYS A 262 38.28 8.63 -2.84
N GLY A 263 38.52 7.50 -2.19
CA GLY A 263 39.82 6.85 -2.09
C GLY A 263 40.26 6.10 -3.37
N LYS A 264 41.19 5.17 -3.18
CA LYS A 264 41.71 4.28 -4.23
C LYS A 264 41.21 2.82 -4.10
N ASN A 265 40.46 2.52 -3.06
CA ASN A 265 40.02 1.17 -2.72
C ASN A 265 38.75 0.79 -3.48
N SER A 266 38.53 -0.53 -3.63
CA SER A 266 37.27 -1.05 -4.17
C SER A 266 36.21 -1.13 -3.07
N ALA A 267 35.07 -0.45 -3.27
CA ALA A 267 33.94 -0.42 -2.33
C ALA A 267 32.84 -1.45 -2.66
N GLU A 268 33.08 -2.37 -3.62
CA GLU A 268 32.04 -3.23 -4.21
C GLU A 268 31.29 -4.07 -3.17
N LYS A 269 32.02 -4.70 -2.26
CA LYS A 269 31.42 -5.48 -1.16
C LYS A 269 30.59 -4.60 -0.20
N LEU A 270 31.06 -3.38 0.09
CA LEU A 270 30.34 -2.45 0.96
C LEU A 270 28.99 -2.02 0.36
N PHE A 271 28.94 -1.82 -0.96
CA PHE A 271 27.68 -1.55 -1.66
C PHE A 271 26.70 -2.72 -1.54
N GLU A 272 27.17 -3.95 -1.74
CA GLU A 272 26.32 -5.15 -1.67
C GLU A 272 25.78 -5.38 -0.26
N ASP A 273 26.63 -5.23 0.76
CA ASP A 273 26.24 -5.34 2.15
C ASP A 273 25.17 -4.28 2.52
N LEU A 274 25.37 -3.02 2.10
CA LEU A 274 24.39 -1.95 2.33
C LEU A 274 23.05 -2.20 1.60
N ILE A 275 23.10 -2.64 0.34
CA ILE A 275 21.87 -2.94 -0.44
C ILE A 275 21.07 -4.06 0.25
N ALA A 276 21.74 -5.11 0.74
CA ALA A 276 21.10 -6.19 1.46
C ALA A 276 20.42 -5.69 2.74
N LYS A 277 21.12 -4.88 3.54
CA LYS A 277 20.57 -4.26 4.76
C LYS A 277 19.40 -3.34 4.47
N LEU A 278 19.47 -2.51 3.43
CA LEU A 278 18.37 -1.65 3.03
C LEU A 278 17.13 -2.45 2.60
N LYS A 279 17.32 -3.56 1.88
CA LYS A 279 16.22 -4.45 1.47
C LYS A 279 15.54 -5.09 2.68
N GLU A 280 16.32 -5.64 3.60
CA GLU A 280 15.80 -6.21 4.86
C GLU A 280 15.08 -5.14 5.70
N PHE A 281 15.72 -3.98 5.89
CA PHE A 281 15.15 -2.86 6.63
C PHE A 281 13.81 -2.42 6.04
N LYS A 282 13.73 -2.30 4.70
CA LYS A 282 12.49 -1.98 3.98
C LYS A 282 11.43 -3.06 4.17
N GLU A 283 11.78 -4.34 4.05
CA GLU A 283 10.82 -5.44 4.25
C GLU A 283 10.22 -5.41 5.65
N LYS A 284 11.04 -5.16 6.68
CA LYS A 284 10.58 -4.98 8.06
C LYS A 284 9.95 -3.61 8.36
N ALA A 285 9.99 -2.68 7.39
CA ALA A 285 9.29 -1.40 7.45
C ALA A 285 7.95 -1.40 6.70
N VAL A 286 7.63 -2.48 5.97
CA VAL A 286 6.29 -2.65 5.41
C VAL A 286 5.33 -2.90 6.56
N LYS A 287 4.27 -2.09 6.65
CA LYS A 287 3.27 -2.20 7.72
C LYS A 287 1.94 -2.66 7.13
N THR A 288 1.29 -3.57 7.84
CA THR A 288 -0.09 -3.99 7.59
C THR A 288 -1.00 -3.26 8.57
N ILE A 289 -1.94 -2.48 8.06
CA ILE A 289 -2.87 -1.67 8.85
C ILE A 289 -4.27 -2.20 8.60
N ASN A 290 -4.95 -2.64 9.65
CA ASN A 290 -6.36 -3.02 9.60
C ASN A 290 -7.19 -1.78 9.96
N LYS A 291 -8.14 -1.42 9.11
CA LYS A 291 -9.07 -0.30 9.35
C LYS A 291 -10.46 -0.78 9.72
#